data_AF-A0A529QBW5-F1
#
_entry.id   AF-A0A529QBW5-F1
#
_cell.length_a   1.000
_cell.length_b   1.000
_cell.length_c   1.000
_cell.angle_alpha   90.00
_cell.angle_beta   90.00
_cell.angle_gamma   90.00
#
_symmetry.space_group_name_H-M   'P 1'
#
loop_
_entity.id
_entity.type
_entity.pdbx_description
1 polymer ?
#
loop_
_entity_poly.entity_id
_entity_poly.type
_entity_poly.pdbx_seq_one_letter_code
_entity_poly.pdbx_strand_id
1 'polypeptide(L)'
;FPDQVVDYLSATLHGDFGYSFKFRGRHVADLILERLPATIALVGLAQFIAILCGVMLGVYAGWRRGGAVDQIATGASLALYSTPSFWLGMLLVVIFSTVLGWLPGYGAYSPGAISGSLDGLLDYLRHLALPVTAVALGLIGQYVVVARAAMSEVVTEDYMVTARAKGLTNGQMLMRHAFRNAMLPVVTLVTLNLG
;
A
#
# COMPACT_ATOMS: atom_id res chain seq x y z
N PHE A 1 -30.68 -12.05 -28.54
CA PHE A 1 -29.75 -12.17 -27.40
C PHE A 1 -28.31 -11.70 -27.67
N PRO A 2 -27.78 -11.63 -28.92
CA PRO A 2 -26.50 -10.94 -29.18
C PRO A 2 -26.56 -9.43 -28.90
N ASP A 3 -27.71 -8.82 -29.18
CA ASP A 3 -27.88 -7.37 -29.15
C ASP A 3 -27.72 -6.78 -27.75
N GLN A 4 -28.16 -7.49 -26.71
CA GLN A 4 -28.05 -7.03 -25.32
C GLN A 4 -26.59 -6.89 -24.84
N VAL A 5 -25.68 -7.76 -25.33
CA VAL A 5 -24.25 -7.65 -25.00
C VAL A 5 -23.62 -6.48 -25.76
N VAL A 6 -23.97 -6.31 -27.03
CA VAL A 6 -23.48 -5.21 -27.86
C VAL A 6 -23.96 -3.87 -27.32
N ASP A 7 -25.24 -3.76 -26.94
CA ASP A 7 -25.84 -2.58 -26.35
C ASP A 7 -25.22 -2.26 -24.99
N TYR A 8 -25.00 -3.26 -24.14
CA TYR A 8 -24.32 -3.09 -22.85
C TYR A 8 -22.88 -2.58 -23.02
N LEU A 9 -22.11 -3.18 -23.94
CA LEU A 9 -20.74 -2.74 -24.23
C LEU A 9 -20.71 -1.33 -24.81
N SER A 10 -21.63 -1.01 -25.73
CA SER A 10 -21.78 0.33 -26.30
C SER A 10 -22.11 1.36 -25.21
N ALA A 11 -23.09 1.09 -24.36
CA ALA A 11 -23.47 1.96 -23.24
C ALA A 11 -22.30 2.18 -22.26
N THR A 12 -21.60 1.10 -21.90
CA THR A 12 -20.45 1.14 -20.97
C THR A 12 -19.31 2.00 -21.52
N LEU A 13 -19.02 1.91 -22.83
CA LEU A 13 -17.99 2.73 -23.49
C LEU A 13 -18.34 4.22 -23.51
N HIS A 14 -19.64 4.56 -23.44
CA HIS A 14 -20.12 5.94 -23.31
C HIS A 14 -20.30 6.38 -21.83
N GLY A 15 -19.84 5.56 -20.87
CA GLY A 15 -19.93 5.84 -19.44
C GLY A 15 -21.30 5.57 -18.81
N ASP A 16 -22.24 4.96 -19.55
CA ASP A 16 -23.51 4.51 -19.00
C ASP A 16 -23.40 3.07 -18.50
N PHE A 17 -23.17 2.98 -17.19
CA PHE A 17 -23.10 1.70 -16.46
C PHE A 17 -24.49 1.17 -16.05
N GLY A 18 -25.57 1.84 -16.46
CA GLY A 18 -26.94 1.49 -16.11
C GLY A 18 -27.27 1.73 -14.63
N TYR A 19 -28.28 1.01 -14.15
CA TYR A 19 -28.84 1.16 -12.81
C TYR A 19 -28.36 0.08 -11.84
N SER A 20 -28.21 0.47 -10.57
CA SER A 20 -27.87 -0.48 -9.52
C SER A 20 -29.03 -1.41 -9.19
N PHE A 21 -28.78 -2.72 -9.24
CA PHE A 21 -29.74 -3.75 -8.79
C PHE A 21 -29.97 -3.73 -7.27
N LYS A 22 -28.96 -3.31 -6.50
CA LYS A 22 -29.02 -3.21 -5.03
C LYS A 22 -29.65 -1.89 -4.59
N PHE A 23 -29.27 -0.79 -5.22
CA PHE A 23 -29.78 0.55 -4.92
C PHE A 23 -30.72 0.98 -6.04
N ARG A 24 -31.97 0.47 -5.97
CA ARG A 24 -33.00 0.71 -7.00
C ARG A 24 -33.11 2.20 -7.34
N GLY A 25 -33.06 2.52 -8.63
CA GLY A 25 -33.25 3.88 -9.15
C GLY A 25 -32.01 4.78 -9.14
N ARG A 26 -30.83 4.28 -8.73
CA ARG A 26 -29.56 5.03 -8.83
C ARG A 26 -28.70 4.53 -9.98
N HIS A 27 -28.10 5.45 -10.71
CA HIS A 27 -27.09 5.12 -11.72
C HIS A 27 -25.83 4.59 -11.03
N VAL A 28 -25.19 3.59 -11.64
CA VAL A 28 -23.96 2.98 -11.12
C VAL A 28 -22.80 3.99 -11.12
N ALA A 29 -22.74 4.89 -12.12
CA ALA A 29 -21.74 5.94 -12.19
C ALA A 29 -21.72 6.84 -10.95
N ASP A 30 -22.89 7.27 -10.47
CA ASP A 30 -23.02 8.12 -9.28
C ASP A 30 -22.49 7.41 -8.02
N LEU A 31 -22.81 6.12 -7.89
CA LEU A 31 -22.33 5.30 -6.77
C LEU A 31 -20.81 5.11 -6.80
N ILE A 32 -20.22 4.96 -7.99
CA ILE A 32 -18.76 4.88 -8.14
C ILE A 32 -18.14 6.22 -7.69
N LEU A 33 -18.63 7.34 -8.22
CA LEU A 33 -18.12 8.68 -7.88
C LEU A 33 -18.27 9.01 -6.39
N GLU A 34 -19.34 8.56 -5.74
CA GLU A 34 -19.55 8.74 -4.29
C GLU A 34 -18.52 7.95 -3.44
N ARG A 35 -18.07 6.79 -3.92
CA ARG A 35 -17.16 5.88 -3.19
C ARG A 35 -15.69 6.12 -3.51
N LEU A 36 -15.41 6.63 -4.71
CA LEU A 36 -14.07 6.79 -5.26
C LEU A 36 -13.12 7.61 -4.37
N PRO A 37 -13.52 8.75 -3.77
CA PRO A 37 -12.65 9.52 -2.88
C PRO A 37 -12.16 8.72 -1.66
N ALA A 38 -13.05 7.93 -1.05
CA ALA A 38 -12.68 7.11 0.11
C ALA A 38 -11.72 5.98 -0.28
N THR A 39 -11.92 5.35 -1.45
CA THR A 39 -11.00 4.34 -1.97
C THR A 39 -9.62 4.92 -2.26
N ILE A 40 -9.56 6.09 -2.91
CA ILE A 40 -8.29 6.78 -3.20
C ILE A 40 -7.58 7.15 -1.90
N ALA A 41 -8.30 7.70 -0.91
CA ALA A 41 -7.70 8.05 0.37
C ALA A 41 -7.13 6.81 1.09
N LEU A 42 -7.89 5.72 1.14
CA LEU A 42 -7.47 4.47 1.78
C LEU A 42 -6.27 3.84 1.07
N VAL A 43 -6.39 3.57 -0.23
CA VAL A 43 -5.34 2.90 -1.01
C VAL A 43 -4.11 3.80 -1.13
N GLY A 44 -4.30 5.08 -1.41
CA GLY A 44 -3.21 6.04 -1.53
C GLY A 44 -2.41 6.20 -0.24
N LEU A 45 -3.09 6.29 0.92
CA LEU A 45 -2.40 6.39 2.20
C LEU A 45 -1.70 5.08 2.58
N ALA A 46 -2.34 3.94 2.36
CA ALA A 46 -1.73 2.64 2.62
C ALA A 46 -0.48 2.42 1.75
N GLN A 47 -0.58 2.76 0.46
CA GLN A 47 0.52 2.68 -0.49
C GLN A 47 1.66 3.62 -0.11
N PHE A 48 1.36 4.87 0.26
CA PHE A 48 2.36 5.83 0.70
C PHE A 48 3.15 5.32 1.92
N ILE A 49 2.44 4.84 2.94
CA ILE A 49 3.06 4.26 4.14
C ILE A 49 3.89 3.03 3.76
N ALA A 50 3.36 2.16 2.90
CA ALA A 50 4.02 0.93 2.53
C ALA A 50 5.30 1.14 1.71
N ILE A 51 5.27 2.07 0.75
CA ILE A 51 6.46 2.48 0.00
C ILE A 51 7.49 3.05 0.96
N LEU A 52 7.10 4.02 1.80
CA LEU A 52 8.04 4.69 2.70
C LEU A 52 8.69 3.70 3.66
N CYS A 53 7.90 2.94 4.41
CA CYS A 53 8.42 2.00 5.41
C CYS A 53 9.09 0.79 4.77
N GLY A 54 8.45 0.19 3.77
CA GLY A 54 8.92 -1.04 3.14
C GLY A 54 10.20 -0.85 2.33
N VAL A 55 10.30 0.24 1.57
CA VAL A 55 11.53 0.55 0.81
C VAL A 55 12.66 0.91 1.76
N MET A 56 12.43 1.76 2.77
CA MET A 56 13.49 2.12 3.72
C MET A 56 14.02 0.89 4.47
N LEU A 57 13.12 0.03 4.96
CA LEU A 57 13.51 -1.19 5.65
C LEU A 57 14.19 -2.19 4.71
N GLY A 58 13.68 -2.37 3.49
CA GLY A 58 14.26 -3.28 2.50
C GLY A 58 15.65 -2.84 2.02
N VAL A 59 15.82 -1.54 1.71
CA VAL A 59 17.12 -0.96 1.36
C VAL A 59 18.10 -1.12 2.53
N TYR A 60 17.68 -0.82 3.76
CA TYR A 60 18.58 -0.94 4.90
C TYR A 60 18.97 -2.40 5.19
N ALA A 61 18.02 -3.33 5.09
CA ALA A 61 18.24 -4.77 5.22
C ALA A 61 19.21 -5.30 4.13
N GLY A 62 19.00 -4.91 2.87
CA GLY A 62 19.86 -5.31 1.75
C GLY A 62 21.26 -4.72 1.82
N TRP A 63 21.40 -3.48 2.32
CA TRP A 63 22.71 -2.86 2.56
C TRP A 63 23.50 -3.59 3.67
N ARG A 64 22.83 -4.06 4.72
CA ARG A 64 23.41 -4.83 5.82
C ARG A 64 23.13 -6.33 5.71
N ARG A 65 23.24 -6.87 4.49
CA ARG A 65 22.95 -8.29 4.18
C ARG A 65 23.65 -9.24 5.14
N GLY A 66 22.92 -10.23 5.64
CA GLY A 66 23.42 -11.25 6.58
C GLY A 66 23.39 -10.84 8.06
N GLY A 67 23.09 -9.58 8.38
CA GLY A 67 22.92 -9.11 9.75
C GLY A 67 21.54 -9.45 10.36
N ALA A 68 21.38 -9.19 11.65
CA ALA A 68 20.11 -9.41 12.36
C ALA A 68 18.93 -8.63 11.75
N VAL A 69 19.17 -7.38 11.33
CA VAL A 69 18.15 -6.55 10.68
C VAL A 69 17.64 -7.19 9.39
N ASP A 70 18.54 -7.73 8.57
CA ASP A 70 18.19 -8.40 7.33
C ASP A 70 17.34 -9.65 7.59
N GLN A 71 17.75 -10.49 8.53
CA GLN A 71 17.02 -11.73 8.86
C GLN A 71 15.63 -11.44 9.45
N ILE A 72 15.54 -10.51 10.41
CA ILE A 72 14.27 -10.14 11.04
C ILE A 72 13.34 -9.46 10.03
N ALA A 73 13.85 -8.48 9.28
CA ALA A 73 13.05 -7.76 8.29
C ALA A 73 12.54 -8.71 7.20
N THR A 74 13.40 -9.56 6.66
CA THR A 74 13.03 -10.52 5.62
C THR A 74 12.02 -11.55 6.14
N GLY A 75 12.26 -12.13 7.33
CA GLY A 75 11.34 -13.09 7.94
C GLY A 75 9.96 -12.50 8.24
N ALA A 76 9.92 -11.33 8.88
CA ALA A 76 8.66 -10.62 9.16
C ALA A 76 7.93 -10.23 7.87
N SER A 77 8.66 -9.78 6.85
CA SER A 77 8.07 -9.36 5.58
C SER A 77 7.50 -10.54 4.79
N LEU A 78 8.18 -11.69 4.79
CA LEU A 78 7.67 -12.92 4.20
C LEU A 78 6.39 -13.38 4.91
N ALA A 79 6.34 -13.33 6.24
CA ALA A 79 5.15 -13.67 7.00
C ALA A 79 3.99 -12.74 6.66
N LEU A 80 4.21 -11.42 6.65
CA LEU A 80 3.19 -10.43 6.28
C LEU A 80 2.72 -10.61 4.83
N TYR A 81 3.64 -10.79 3.89
CA TYR A 81 3.32 -10.94 2.47
C TYR A 81 2.58 -12.23 2.15
N SER A 82 2.88 -13.31 2.88
CA SER A 82 2.22 -14.61 2.70
C SER A 82 0.86 -14.70 3.42
N THR A 83 0.56 -13.72 4.28
CA THR A 83 -0.69 -13.69 5.04
C THR A 83 -1.81 -13.09 4.19
N PRO A 84 -2.98 -13.75 4.06
CA PRO A 84 -4.11 -13.16 3.36
C PRO A 84 -4.55 -11.83 3.99
N SER A 85 -4.68 -10.78 3.16
CA SER A 85 -4.99 -9.42 3.62
C SER A 85 -6.32 -9.34 4.38
N PHE A 86 -7.35 -10.08 3.93
CA PHE A 86 -8.63 -10.13 4.61
C PHE A 86 -8.52 -10.72 6.03
N TRP A 87 -7.67 -11.74 6.20
CA TRP A 87 -7.45 -12.38 7.51
C TRP A 87 -6.71 -11.45 8.45
N LEU A 88 -5.67 -10.77 7.95
CA LEU A 88 -4.95 -9.76 8.70
C LEU A 88 -5.88 -8.60 9.12
N GLY A 89 -6.74 -8.15 8.20
CA GLY A 89 -7.78 -7.15 8.49
C GLY A 89 -8.74 -7.60 9.59
N MET A 90 -9.24 -8.84 9.53
CA MET A 90 -10.10 -9.39 10.58
C MET A 90 -9.41 -9.44 11.94
N LEU A 91 -8.14 -9.86 12.00
CA LEU A 91 -7.37 -9.86 13.26
C LEU A 91 -7.21 -8.45 13.83
N LEU A 92 -6.87 -7.48 12.99
CA LEU A 92 -6.75 -6.09 13.43
C LEU A 92 -8.07 -5.56 14.00
N VAL A 93 -9.19 -5.85 13.36
CA VAL A 93 -10.52 -5.47 13.88
C VAL A 93 -10.79 -6.13 15.23
N VAL A 94 -10.56 -7.45 15.37
CA VAL A 94 -10.79 -8.15 16.64
C VAL A 94 -9.93 -7.58 17.76
N ILE A 95 -8.64 -7.36 17.51
CA ILE A 95 -7.71 -6.88 18.55
C ILE A 95 -8.00 -5.43 18.91
N PHE A 96 -8.00 -4.53 17.93
CA PHE A 96 -8.02 -3.09 18.17
C PHE A 96 -9.41 -2.49 18.29
N SER A 97 -10.42 -3.13 17.69
CA SER A 97 -11.80 -2.69 17.81
C SER A 97 -12.54 -3.44 18.91
N THR A 98 -12.55 -4.78 18.85
CA THR A 98 -13.41 -5.57 19.76
C THR A 98 -12.80 -5.76 21.14
N VAL A 99 -11.52 -6.14 21.23
CA VAL A 99 -10.87 -6.45 22.51
C VAL A 99 -10.40 -5.18 23.22
N LEU A 100 -9.70 -4.30 22.50
CA LEU A 100 -9.12 -3.09 23.08
C LEU A 100 -10.08 -1.88 23.08
N GLY A 101 -11.04 -1.83 22.15
CA GLY A 101 -11.94 -0.68 22.02
C GLY A 101 -11.25 0.63 21.60
N TRP A 102 -10.05 0.56 21.01
CA TRP A 102 -9.25 1.74 20.66
C TRP A 102 -9.71 2.39 19.37
N LEU A 103 -10.09 1.58 18.38
CA LEU A 103 -10.40 2.02 17.03
C LEU A 103 -11.77 1.48 16.57
N PRO A 104 -12.50 2.26 15.76
CA PRO A 104 -13.79 1.82 15.22
C PRO A 104 -13.59 0.73 14.14
N GLY A 105 -14.40 -0.33 14.19
CA GLY A 105 -14.23 -1.50 13.33
C GLY A 105 -14.99 -1.43 12.00
N TYR A 106 -15.86 -0.44 11.81
CA TYR A 106 -16.67 -0.27 10.61
C TYR A 106 -17.14 1.17 10.43
N GLY A 107 -17.59 1.51 9.23
CA GLY A 107 -18.09 2.84 8.89
C GLY A 107 -16.97 3.84 8.58
N ALA A 108 -17.34 4.97 7.97
CA ALA A 108 -16.41 6.06 7.66
C ALA A 108 -16.43 7.16 8.75
N TYR A 109 -17.52 7.24 9.52
CA TYR A 109 -17.74 8.25 10.55
C TYR A 109 -18.58 7.65 11.68
N SER A 110 -18.38 8.16 12.88
CA SER A 110 -19.23 7.92 14.04
C SER A 110 -20.64 8.52 13.83
N PRO A 111 -21.70 7.91 14.38
CA PRO A 111 -23.05 8.48 14.32
C PRO A 111 -23.09 9.90 14.89
N GLY A 112 -23.54 10.87 14.10
CA GLY A 112 -23.64 12.28 14.51
C GLY A 112 -22.39 13.13 14.25
N ALA A 113 -21.33 12.57 13.66
CA ALA A 113 -20.16 13.36 13.26
C ALA A 113 -20.51 14.36 12.15
N ILE A 114 -20.07 15.62 12.33
CA ILE A 114 -20.27 16.69 11.35
C ILE A 114 -19.09 16.71 10.40
N SER A 115 -19.32 16.32 9.14
CA SER A 115 -18.34 16.42 8.07
C SER A 115 -17.92 17.88 7.86
N GLY A 116 -16.62 18.13 7.78
CA GLY A 116 -16.04 19.48 7.58
C GLY A 116 -15.56 20.19 8.86
N SER A 117 -15.82 19.64 10.05
CA SER A 117 -15.19 20.10 11.30
C SER A 117 -13.85 19.40 11.54
N LEU A 118 -12.96 20.01 12.35
CA LEU A 118 -11.71 19.36 12.78
C LEU A 118 -11.99 18.03 13.50
N ASP A 119 -13.05 17.98 14.30
CA ASP A 119 -13.47 16.77 15.00
C ASP A 119 -13.95 15.68 14.02
N GLY A 120 -14.68 16.06 12.98
CA GLY A 120 -15.10 15.15 11.91
C GLY A 120 -13.91 14.60 11.11
N LEU A 121 -12.86 15.41 10.87
CA LEU A 121 -11.64 14.93 10.22
C LEU A 121 -10.89 13.93 11.11
N LEU A 122 -10.76 14.21 12.41
CA LEU A 122 -10.12 13.31 13.36
C LEU A 122 -10.87 11.97 13.45
N ASP A 123 -12.20 12.02 13.50
CA ASP A 123 -13.05 10.85 13.48
C ASP A 123 -12.87 10.02 12.21
N TYR A 124 -12.85 10.66 11.04
CA TYR A 124 -12.58 10.00 9.76
C TYR A 124 -11.20 9.30 9.75
N LEU A 125 -10.15 9.97 10.24
CA LEU A 125 -8.81 9.37 10.33
C LEU A 125 -8.76 8.18 11.27
N ARG A 126 -9.51 8.19 12.38
CA ARG A 126 -9.65 7.04 13.29
C ARG A 126 -10.34 5.86 12.59
N HIS A 127 -11.36 6.11 11.78
CA HIS A 127 -12.03 5.08 10.97
C HIS A 127 -11.14 4.53 9.84
N LEU A 128 -10.25 5.36 9.29
CA LEU A 128 -9.29 4.92 8.29
C LEU A 128 -8.12 4.12 8.85
N ALA A 129 -7.76 4.29 10.13
CA ALA A 129 -6.53 3.74 10.69
C ALA A 129 -6.43 2.21 10.53
N LEU A 130 -7.48 1.46 10.89
CA LEU A 130 -7.49 0.00 10.76
C LEU A 130 -7.41 -0.50 9.31
N PRO A 131 -8.29 -0.08 8.39
CA PRO A 131 -8.24 -0.55 7.02
C PRO A 131 -6.94 -0.13 6.31
N VAL A 132 -6.43 1.07 6.57
CA VAL A 132 -5.14 1.52 6.03
C VAL A 132 -4.00 0.66 6.55
N THR A 133 -3.97 0.35 7.85
CA THR A 133 -2.93 -0.51 8.44
C THR A 133 -3.00 -1.93 7.90
N ALA A 134 -4.21 -2.48 7.73
CA ALA A 134 -4.41 -3.81 7.18
C ALA A 134 -3.82 -3.96 5.77
N VAL A 135 -4.11 -2.99 4.89
CA VAL A 135 -3.59 -2.96 3.52
C VAL A 135 -2.09 -2.66 3.50
N ALA A 136 -1.65 -1.66 4.29
CA ALA A 136 -0.26 -1.25 4.33
C ALA A 136 0.67 -2.39 4.78
N LEU A 137 0.29 -3.19 5.77
CA LEU A 137 1.14 -4.28 6.27
C LEU A 137 1.47 -5.33 5.21
N GLY A 138 0.49 -5.73 4.40
CA GLY A 138 0.73 -6.65 3.28
C GLY A 138 1.67 -6.05 2.22
N LEU A 139 1.43 -4.79 1.86
CA LEU A 139 2.25 -4.06 0.88
C LEU A 139 3.68 -3.82 1.40
N ILE A 140 3.86 -3.51 2.68
CA ILE A 140 5.19 -3.35 3.31
C ILE A 140 5.99 -4.63 3.10
N GLY A 141 5.41 -5.80 3.37
CA GLY A 141 6.08 -7.08 3.18
C GLY A 141 6.59 -7.25 1.74
N GLN A 142 5.75 -6.92 0.76
CA GLN A 142 6.10 -6.96 -0.67
C GLN A 142 7.26 -6.01 -1.00
N TYR A 143 7.17 -4.74 -0.57
CA TYR A 143 8.21 -3.74 -0.83
C TYR A 143 9.54 -4.07 -0.17
N VAL A 144 9.53 -4.58 1.06
CA VAL A 144 10.76 -5.00 1.75
C VAL A 144 11.47 -6.08 0.95
N VAL A 145 10.75 -7.13 0.55
CA VAL A 145 11.32 -8.27 -0.19
C VAL A 145 11.97 -7.80 -1.49
N VAL A 146 11.26 -6.99 -2.28
CA VAL A 146 11.75 -6.50 -3.58
C VAL A 146 12.91 -5.52 -3.40
N ALA A 147 12.78 -4.51 -2.54
CA ALA A 147 13.83 -3.52 -2.32
C ALA A 147 15.09 -4.16 -1.73
N ARG A 148 14.95 -5.12 -0.81
CA ARG A 148 16.08 -5.85 -0.21
C ARG A 148 16.82 -6.69 -1.24
N ALA A 149 16.11 -7.37 -2.13
CA ALA A 149 16.72 -8.16 -3.20
C ALA A 149 17.51 -7.27 -4.15
N ALA A 150 16.87 -6.22 -4.68
CA ALA A 150 17.51 -5.26 -5.59
C ALA A 150 18.74 -4.59 -4.94
N MET A 151 18.62 -4.20 -3.68
CA MET A 151 19.72 -3.58 -2.94
C MET A 151 20.89 -4.55 -2.71
N SER A 152 20.60 -5.83 -2.47
CA SER A 152 21.64 -6.86 -2.27
C SER A 152 22.45 -7.12 -3.54
N GLU A 153 21.80 -7.07 -4.71
CA GLU A 153 22.45 -7.21 -6.01
C GLU A 153 23.33 -6.00 -6.32
N VAL A 154 22.78 -4.81 -6.13
CA VAL A 154 23.49 -3.53 -6.35
C VAL A 154 24.78 -3.41 -5.54
N VAL A 155 24.81 -3.91 -4.29
CA VAL A 155 26.03 -3.85 -3.45
C VAL A 155 27.18 -4.67 -4.03
N THR A 156 26.88 -5.71 -4.82
CA THR A 156 27.88 -6.61 -5.43
C THR A 156 28.43 -6.12 -6.75
N GLU A 157 27.94 -4.99 -7.27
CA GLU A 157 28.35 -4.43 -8.56
C GLU A 157 29.75 -3.76 -8.53
N ASP A 158 30.47 -3.84 -9.65
CA ASP A 158 31.85 -3.33 -9.79
C ASP A 158 31.98 -1.82 -9.52
N TYR A 159 30.94 -1.04 -9.85
CA TYR A 159 30.93 0.40 -9.59
C TYR A 159 30.93 0.72 -8.08
N MET A 160 30.45 -0.20 -7.22
CA MET A 160 30.49 -0.04 -5.77
C MET A 160 31.90 -0.24 -5.22
N VAL A 161 32.64 -1.21 -5.76
CA VAL A 161 34.06 -1.41 -5.44
C VAL A 161 34.87 -0.19 -5.87
N THR A 162 34.60 0.31 -7.08
CA THR A 162 35.24 1.53 -7.60
C THR A 162 34.92 2.75 -6.74
N ALA A 163 33.66 2.91 -6.29
CA ALA A 163 33.27 3.99 -5.38
C ALA A 163 34.02 3.93 -4.04
N ARG A 164 34.19 2.72 -3.49
CA ARG A 164 35.00 2.50 -2.28
C ARG A 164 36.48 2.84 -2.50
N ALA A 165 37.05 2.46 -3.65
CA ALA A 165 38.44 2.78 -4.00
C ALA A 165 38.67 4.30 -4.16
N LYS A 166 37.64 5.05 -4.58
CA LYS A 166 37.65 6.52 -4.63
C LYS A 166 37.50 7.18 -3.23
N GLY A 167 37.38 6.40 -2.16
CA GLY A 167 37.28 6.90 -0.78
C GLY A 167 35.89 7.43 -0.40
N LEU A 168 34.82 7.06 -1.14
CA LEU A 168 33.47 7.47 -0.75
C LEU A 168 33.05 6.82 0.57
N THR A 169 32.35 7.58 1.41
CA THR A 169 31.81 7.05 2.67
C THR A 169 30.66 6.09 2.42
N ASN A 170 30.36 5.21 3.39
CA ASN A 170 29.23 4.27 3.29
C ASN A 170 27.89 4.97 3.00
N GLY A 171 27.64 6.13 3.61
CA GLY A 171 26.44 6.92 3.36
C GLY A 171 26.39 7.52 1.95
N GLN A 172 27.53 7.98 1.42
CA GLN A 172 27.62 8.47 0.05
C GLN A 172 27.40 7.35 -0.96
N MET A 173 28.01 6.19 -0.75
CA MET A 173 27.81 5.00 -1.60
C MET A 173 26.34 4.56 -1.58
N LEU A 174 25.72 4.49 -0.39
CA LEU A 174 24.32 4.12 -0.23
C LEU A 174 23.39 5.11 -0.96
N MET A 175 23.48 6.40 -0.68
CA MET A 175 22.49 7.37 -1.16
C MET A 175 22.72 7.81 -2.62
N ARG A 176 23.98 7.95 -3.07
CA ARG A 176 24.29 8.48 -4.41
C ARG A 176 24.37 7.41 -5.49
N HIS A 177 24.77 6.19 -5.13
CA HIS A 177 24.95 5.10 -6.10
C HIS A 177 23.91 4.01 -5.89
N ALA A 178 23.89 3.43 -4.70
CA ALA A 178 23.21 2.17 -4.50
C ALA A 178 21.69 2.31 -4.47
N PHE A 179 21.15 3.27 -3.71
CA PHE A 179 19.72 3.51 -3.58
C PHE A 179 19.07 3.82 -4.93
N ARG A 180 19.66 4.72 -5.73
CA ARG A 180 19.11 5.10 -7.04
C ARG A 180 18.98 3.92 -7.99
N ASN A 181 19.97 3.03 -8.00
CA ASN A 181 19.93 1.83 -8.84
C ASN A 181 18.97 0.77 -8.29
N ALA A 182 18.92 0.60 -6.96
CA ALA A 182 18.02 -0.35 -6.30
C ALA A 182 16.53 0.04 -6.40
N MET A 183 16.23 1.31 -6.69
CA MET A 183 14.84 1.79 -6.85
C MET A 183 14.20 1.40 -8.17
N LEU A 184 14.95 0.97 -9.20
CA LEU A 184 14.37 0.66 -10.52
C LEU A 184 13.26 -0.42 -10.44
N PRO A 185 13.46 -1.57 -9.76
CA PRO A 185 12.40 -2.57 -9.61
C PRO A 185 11.26 -2.10 -8.70
N VAL A 186 11.58 -1.25 -7.71
CA VAL A 186 10.58 -0.69 -6.78
C VAL A 186 9.62 0.22 -7.53
N VAL A 187 10.10 1.06 -8.45
CA VAL A 187 9.25 1.95 -9.26
C VAL A 187 8.28 1.15 -10.13
N THR A 188 8.75 0.06 -10.73
CA THR A 188 7.87 -0.87 -11.48
C THR A 188 6.79 -1.45 -10.58
N LEU A 189 7.14 -1.87 -9.36
CA LEU A 189 6.19 -2.41 -8.40
C LEU A 189 5.16 -1.36 -7.94
N VAL A 190 5.58 -0.12 -7.71
CA VAL A 190 4.68 0.99 -7.37
C VAL A 190 3.69 1.23 -8.52
N THR A 191 4.19 1.22 -9.75
CA THR A 191 3.37 1.42 -10.96
C THR A 191 2.33 0.32 -11.10
N LEU A 192 2.72 -0.94 -10.90
CA LEU A 192 1.83 -2.10 -10.98
C LEU A 192 0.77 -2.15 -9.87
N ASN A 193 1.05 -1.56 -8.71
CA ASN A 193 0.06 -1.48 -7.62
C ASN A 193 -0.88 -0.27 -7.74
N LEU A 194 -0.50 0.76 -8.51
CA LEU A 194 -1.30 1.98 -8.69
C LEU A 194 -2.10 2.01 -10.01
N GLY A 195 -1.62 1.32 -11.04
CA GLY A 195 -2.24 1.21 -12.37
C GLY A 195 -2.90 -0.14 -12.61
#